data_AF-A0A545T160-F1
#
_entry.id   AF-A0A545T160-F1
#
_cell.length_a   1.000
_cell.length_b   1.000
_cell.length_c   1.000
_cell.angle_alpha   90.00
_cell.angle_beta   90.00
_cell.angle_gamma   90.00
#
_symmetry.space_group_name_H-M   'P 1'
#
loop_
_entity.id
_entity.type
_entity.pdbx_description
1 polymer ?
#
loop_
_entity_poly.entity_id
_entity_poly.type
_entity_poly.pdbx_seq_one_letter_code
_entity_poly.pdbx_strand_id
1 'polypeptide(L)'
;MVNRIIIAVVIIAILGIGYIFISGDTENRVARLGVSYFDGDYVITYHGYSGVDVWMVKSGKVTSEPSKGYYHTRVRTKDGKTAYMQLPISNTVIEEFKEPSQLTKAQRAILVGKYGYEYFPPLTNEAKDNQ
;
A
#
# COMPACT_ATOMS: atom_id res chain seq x y z
N MET A 1 3.71 43.44 10.64
CA MET A 1 2.82 42.25 10.72
C MET A 1 2.19 41.93 9.35
N VAL A 2 1.59 42.93 8.68
CA VAL A 2 0.99 42.82 7.33
C VAL A 2 1.92 42.22 6.27
N ASN A 3 3.19 42.66 6.18
CA ASN A 3 4.13 42.12 5.19
C ASN A 3 4.43 40.62 5.37
N ARG A 4 4.41 40.10 6.60
CA ARG A 4 4.62 38.66 6.86
C ARG A 4 3.43 37.83 6.41
N ILE A 5 2.22 38.36 6.55
CA ILE A 5 0.98 37.72 6.10
C ILE A 5 0.94 37.70 4.57
N ILE A 6 1.29 38.80 3.91
CA ILE A 6 1.34 38.86 2.44
C ILE A 6 2.37 37.86 1.90
N ILE A 7 3.56 37.79 2.49
CA ILE A 7 4.59 36.81 2.09
C ILE A 7 4.09 35.38 2.27
N ALA A 8 3.44 35.06 3.39
CA ALA A 8 2.89 33.72 3.62
C ALA A 8 1.81 33.36 2.59
N VAL A 9 0.91 34.29 2.26
CA VAL A 9 -0.13 34.08 1.24
C VAL A 9 0.48 33.85 -0.14
N VAL A 10 1.50 34.61 -0.52
CA VAL A 10 2.21 34.45 -1.80
C VAL A 10 2.91 33.09 -1.87
N ILE A 11 3.56 32.65 -0.80
CA ILE A 11 4.20 31.32 -0.74
C ILE A 11 3.16 30.21 -0.89
N ILE A 12 2.04 30.29 -0.17
CA ILE A 12 0.96 29.29 -0.26
C ILE A 12 0.36 29.26 -1.67
N ALA A 13 0.17 30.41 -2.32
CA ALA A 13 -0.34 30.49 -3.68
C ALA A 13 0.63 29.88 -4.70
N ILE A 14 1.94 30.14 -4.57
CA ILE A 14 2.98 29.56 -5.44
C ILE A 14 3.05 28.03 -5.25
N LEU A 15 2.99 27.54 -4.00
CA LEU A 15 2.97 26.11 -3.72
C LEU A 15 1.70 25.43 -4.25
N GLY A 16 0.54 26.09 -4.09
CA GLY A 16 -0.74 25.59 -4.59
C GLY A 16 -0.81 25.53 -6.12
N ILE A 17 -0.29 26.55 -6.82
CA ILE A 17 -0.20 26.55 -8.29
C ILE A 17 0.81 25.49 -8.74
N GLY A 18 1.96 25.37 -8.06
CA GLY A 18 2.96 24.34 -8.34
C GLY A 18 2.42 22.92 -8.22
N TYR A 19 1.50 22.67 -7.28
CA TYR A 19 0.84 21.36 -7.12
C TYR A 19 0.02 20.95 -8.36
N ILE A 20 -0.63 21.90 -9.04
CA ILE A 20 -1.43 21.64 -10.26
C ILE A 20 -0.54 21.13 -11.42
N PHE A 21 0.77 21.44 -11.38
CA PHE A 21 1.74 20.99 -12.39
C PHE A 21 2.44 19.67 -12.04
N ILE A 22 2.11 19.05 -10.90
CA ILE A 22 2.60 17.70 -10.59
C ILE A 22 1.84 16.72 -11.49
N SER A 23 2.54 16.12 -12.46
CA SER A 23 1.95 15.06 -13.27
C SER A 23 1.62 13.85 -12.41
N GLY A 24 0.59 13.09 -12.80
CA GLY A 24 0.27 11.81 -12.14
C GLY A 24 1.47 10.85 -12.14
N ASP A 25 2.35 10.91 -13.14
CA ASP A 25 3.59 10.14 -13.16
C ASP A 25 4.58 10.52 -12.05
N THR A 26 4.63 11.81 -11.70
CA THR A 26 5.48 12.32 -10.62
C THR A 26 4.92 11.91 -9.26
N GLU A 27 3.60 12.04 -9.07
CA GLU A 27 2.89 11.57 -7.88
C GLU A 27 3.10 10.05 -7.68
N ASN A 28 2.88 9.27 -8.73
CA ASN A 28 3.09 7.82 -8.74
C ASN A 28 4.56 7.46 -8.42
N ARG A 29 5.52 8.24 -8.91
CA ARG A 29 6.95 8.04 -8.60
C ARG A 29 7.25 8.31 -7.13
N VAL A 30 6.70 9.37 -6.54
CA VAL A 30 6.91 9.72 -5.13
C VAL A 30 6.27 8.67 -4.21
N ALA A 31 5.05 8.23 -4.51
CA ALA A 31 4.38 7.17 -3.75
C ALA A 31 5.21 5.88 -3.71
N ARG A 32 5.83 5.50 -4.84
CA ARG A 32 6.74 4.33 -4.92
C ARG A 32 7.99 4.46 -4.05
N LEU A 33 8.54 5.67 -3.94
CA LEU A 33 9.71 5.93 -3.10
C LEU A 33 9.36 5.73 -1.63
N GLY A 34 8.20 6.21 -1.15
CA GLY A 34 7.78 6.00 0.24
C GLY A 34 7.77 4.51 0.63
N VAL A 35 7.10 3.70 -0.18
CA VAL A 35 7.00 2.24 0.04
C VAL A 35 8.36 1.53 -0.05
N SER A 36 9.28 2.05 -0.88
CA SER A 36 10.62 1.45 -1.08
C SER A 36 11.66 1.81 -0.02
N TYR A 37 11.36 2.73 0.90
CA TYR A 37 12.34 3.19 1.89
C TYR A 37 12.02 2.76 3.31
N PHE A 38 10.75 2.61 3.66
CA PHE A 38 10.33 2.26 5.02
C PHE A 38 10.09 0.75 5.19
N ASP A 39 10.47 0.25 6.36
CA ASP A 39 10.08 -1.08 6.80
C ASP A 39 8.71 -0.99 7.47
N GLY A 40 7.85 -1.97 7.22
CA GLY A 40 6.48 -1.92 7.70
C GLY A 40 5.68 -3.19 7.40
N ASP A 41 4.39 -3.08 7.70
CA ASP A 41 3.39 -4.09 7.40
C ASP A 41 2.60 -3.64 6.18
N TYR A 42 2.69 -4.41 5.10
CA TYR A 42 2.12 -4.04 3.81
C TYR A 42 1.16 -5.10 3.29
N VAL A 43 0.06 -4.65 2.70
CA VAL A 43 -0.80 -5.46 1.85
C VAL A 43 -0.47 -5.15 0.40
N ILE A 44 -0.26 -6.20 -0.37
CA ILE A 44 0.04 -6.11 -1.80
C ILE A 44 -1.15 -6.69 -2.54
N THR A 45 -1.81 -5.85 -3.34
CA THR A 45 -2.95 -6.24 -4.18
C THR A 45 -2.51 -6.23 -5.63
N TYR A 46 -2.64 -7.37 -6.30
CA TYR A 46 -2.35 -7.51 -7.72
C TYR A 46 -3.62 -7.75 -8.51
N HIS A 47 -3.87 -6.92 -9.51
CA HIS A 47 -4.99 -7.03 -10.44
C HIS A 47 -4.52 -7.72 -11.72
N GLY A 48 -4.48 -9.06 -11.69
CA GLY A 48 -4.10 -9.88 -12.84
C GLY A 48 -5.27 -10.21 -13.76
N TYR A 49 -4.97 -10.75 -14.94
CA TYR A 49 -5.98 -11.27 -15.88
C TYR A 49 -6.85 -12.38 -15.28
N SER A 50 -6.31 -13.16 -14.34
CA SER A 50 -7.00 -14.25 -13.65
C SER A 50 -7.79 -13.78 -12.41
N GLY A 51 -7.87 -12.48 -12.15
CA GLY A 51 -8.53 -11.89 -10.99
C GLY A 51 -7.57 -11.17 -10.03
N VAL A 52 -8.07 -10.93 -8.82
CA VAL A 52 -7.33 -10.22 -7.77
C VAL A 52 -6.64 -11.22 -6.85
N ASP A 53 -5.34 -11.04 -6.62
CA ASP A 53 -4.60 -11.79 -5.61
C ASP A 53 -3.95 -10.83 -4.62
N VAL A 54 -3.84 -11.27 -3.37
CA VAL A 54 -3.43 -10.43 -2.25
C VAL A 54 -2.41 -11.15 -1.38
N TRP A 55 -1.34 -10.46 -1.01
CA TRP A 55 -0.30 -10.95 -0.10
C TRP A 55 -0.03 -9.97 1.02
N MET A 56 0.55 -10.50 2.08
CA MET A 56 1.00 -9.72 3.24
C MET A 56 2.52 -9.78 3.36
N VAL A 57 3.09 -8.62 3.62
CA VAL A 57 4.46 -8.44 4.12
C VAL A 57 4.35 -7.99 5.57
N LYS A 58 5.07 -8.66 6.47
CA LYS A 58 5.13 -8.32 7.90
C LYS A 58 6.54 -7.90 8.28
N SER A 59 6.66 -6.74 8.92
CA SER A 59 7.93 -6.16 9.38
C SER A 59 9.02 -6.25 8.30
N GLY A 60 8.64 -5.90 7.08
CA GLY A 60 9.46 -6.12 5.90
C GLY A 60 9.41 -4.93 4.96
N LYS A 61 10.12 -5.08 3.85
CA LYS A 61 10.33 -3.99 2.89
C LYS A 61 9.83 -4.38 1.52
N VAL A 62 9.10 -3.48 0.85
CA VAL A 62 8.70 -3.66 -0.54
C VAL A 62 9.53 -2.74 -1.41
N THR A 63 10.46 -3.30 -2.18
CA THR A 63 11.38 -2.50 -2.99
C THR A 63 10.85 -2.35 -4.40
N SER A 64 10.84 -1.13 -4.94
CA SER A 64 10.55 -0.88 -6.35
C SER A 64 11.83 -0.85 -7.18
N GLU A 65 11.77 -1.43 -8.38
CA GLU A 65 12.78 -1.27 -9.42
C GLU A 65 12.10 -0.69 -10.68
N PRO A 66 11.87 0.64 -10.71
CA PRO A 66 11.08 1.26 -11.77
C PRO A 66 11.70 1.09 -13.16
N SER A 67 13.02 1.04 -13.25
CA SER A 67 13.73 0.87 -14.52
C SER A 67 13.45 -0.49 -15.17
N LYS A 68 13.09 -1.49 -14.35
CA LYS A 68 12.74 -2.85 -14.81
C LYS A 68 11.24 -3.16 -14.70
N GLY A 69 10.44 -2.21 -14.19
CA GLY A 69 8.99 -2.31 -14.16
C GLY A 69 8.41 -3.28 -13.13
N TYR A 70 9.10 -3.60 -12.03
CA TYR A 70 8.59 -4.51 -11.00
C TYR A 70 8.84 -4.05 -9.56
N TYR A 71 8.01 -4.53 -8.65
CA TYR A 71 8.29 -4.58 -7.21
C TYR A 71 8.86 -5.93 -6.84
N HIS A 72 9.68 -5.98 -5.80
CA HIS A 72 10.11 -7.22 -5.17
C HIS A 72 10.14 -7.14 -3.66
N THR A 73 9.84 -8.26 -3.00
CA THR A 73 9.78 -8.35 -1.54
C THR A 73 9.86 -9.80 -1.07
N ARG A 74 9.82 -10.00 0.25
CA ARG A 74 9.62 -11.29 0.89
C ARG A 74 8.23 -11.31 1.54
N VAL A 75 7.33 -12.12 1.00
CA VAL A 75 5.99 -12.32 1.54
C VAL A 75 5.96 -13.50 2.49
N ARG A 76 5.05 -13.46 3.46
CA ARG A 76 4.82 -14.62 4.33
C ARG A 76 4.05 -15.70 3.57
N THR A 77 4.41 -16.95 3.81
CA THR A 77 3.71 -18.14 3.30
C THR A 77 2.76 -18.71 4.35
N LYS A 78 1.88 -19.63 3.96
CA LYS A 78 0.91 -20.25 4.87
C LYS A 78 1.56 -20.98 6.04
N ASP A 79 2.73 -21.55 5.83
CA ASP A 79 3.54 -22.27 6.82
C ASP A 79 4.41 -21.34 7.68
N GLY A 80 4.19 -20.02 7.62
CA GLY A 80 4.90 -19.04 8.44
C GLY A 80 6.31 -18.70 7.97
N LYS A 81 6.78 -19.28 6.85
CA LYS A 81 8.06 -18.95 6.23
C LYS A 81 7.94 -17.70 5.36
N THR A 82 9.06 -17.28 4.76
CA THR A 82 9.09 -16.18 3.79
C THR A 82 9.42 -16.71 2.40
N ALA A 83 8.71 -16.24 1.37
CA ALA A 83 9.00 -16.50 -0.03
C ALA A 83 9.38 -15.19 -0.74
N TYR A 84 10.38 -15.26 -1.63
CA TYR A 84 10.68 -14.13 -2.52
C TYR A 84 9.57 -13.98 -3.55
N MET A 85 9.12 -12.75 -3.76
CA MET A 85 8.06 -12.43 -4.69
C MET A 85 8.48 -11.24 -5.55
N GLN A 86 8.13 -11.31 -6.82
CA GLN A 86 8.27 -10.24 -7.78
C GLN A 86 6.94 -10.04 -8.52
N LEU A 87 6.49 -8.80 -8.62
CA LEU A 87 5.23 -8.44 -9.29
C LEU A 87 5.46 -7.23 -10.20
N PRO A 88 4.83 -7.17 -11.38
CA PRO A 88 4.93 -6.00 -12.23
C PRO A 88 4.37 -4.77 -11.50
N ILE A 89 4.98 -3.60 -11.69
CA ILE A 89 4.46 -2.35 -11.13
C ILE A 89 3.07 -2.06 -11.71
N SER A 90 2.89 -2.34 -13.00
CA SER A 90 1.58 -2.30 -13.63
C SER A 90 0.64 -3.28 -12.94
N ASN A 91 -0.50 -2.78 -12.46
CA ASN A 91 -1.55 -3.52 -11.78
C ASN A 91 -1.22 -3.98 -10.36
N THR A 92 -0.16 -3.48 -9.74
CA THR A 92 0.15 -3.74 -8.32
C THR A 92 -0.07 -2.49 -7.48
N VAL A 93 -0.90 -2.63 -6.45
CA VAL A 93 -1.16 -1.63 -5.41
C VAL A 93 -0.52 -2.12 -4.12
N ILE A 94 0.19 -1.23 -3.43
CA ILE A 94 0.84 -1.52 -2.14
C ILE A 94 0.36 -0.51 -1.13
N GLU A 95 -0.19 -1.01 -0.03
CA GLU A 95 -0.75 -0.18 1.04
C GLU A 95 -0.14 -0.62 2.38
N GLU A 96 0.29 0.35 3.17
CA GLU A 96 0.70 0.09 4.56
C GLU A 96 -0.54 -0.07 5.43
N PHE A 97 -0.53 -1.04 6.35
CA PHE A 97 -1.58 -1.22 7.34
C PHE A 97 -0.98 -1.50 8.71
N LYS A 98 -1.58 -0.92 9.75
CA LYS A 98 -1.23 -1.19 11.15
C LYS A 98 -2.15 -2.23 11.76
N GLU A 99 -3.43 -2.16 11.42
CA GLU A 99 -4.48 -3.03 11.95
C GLU A 99 -5.26 -3.72 10.83
N PRO A 100 -5.68 -4.99 11.00
CA PRO A 100 -6.49 -5.70 10.01
C PRO A 100 -7.81 -5.01 9.65
N SER A 101 -8.33 -4.13 10.51
CA SER A 101 -9.54 -3.34 10.24
C SER A 101 -9.37 -2.29 9.15
N GLN A 102 -8.15 -1.96 8.76
CA GLN A 102 -7.85 -1.02 7.68
C GLN A 102 -7.91 -1.69 6.30
N LEU A 103 -7.92 -3.02 6.25
CA LEU A 103 -8.01 -3.79 5.01
C LEU A 103 -9.45 -3.77 4.49
N THR A 104 -9.60 -3.74 3.16
CA THR A 104 -10.91 -3.89 2.54
C THR A 104 -11.48 -5.29 2.81
N LYS A 105 -12.81 -5.41 2.80
CA LYS A 105 -13.49 -6.72 2.97
C LYS A 105 -12.99 -7.77 1.96
N ALA A 106 -12.72 -7.35 0.71
CA ALA A 106 -12.21 -8.21 -0.34
C ALA A 106 -10.76 -8.68 -0.08
N GLN A 107 -9.85 -7.76 0.26
CA GLN A 107 -8.49 -8.11 0.63
C GLN A 107 -8.47 -9.07 1.82
N ARG A 108 -9.27 -8.77 2.83
CA ARG A 108 -9.33 -9.58 4.05
C ARG A 108 -9.90 -10.97 3.80
N ALA A 109 -10.95 -11.11 2.97
CA ALA A 109 -11.47 -12.42 2.58
C ALA A 109 -10.40 -13.29 1.89
N ILE A 110 -9.62 -12.72 0.97
CA ILE A 110 -8.51 -13.42 0.29
C ILE A 110 -7.41 -13.79 1.29
N LEU A 111 -7.02 -12.85 2.16
CA LEU A 111 -5.98 -13.05 3.15
C LEU A 111 -6.37 -14.08 4.22
N VAL A 112 -7.62 -14.12 4.67
CA VAL A 112 -8.15 -15.16 5.56
C VAL A 112 -8.12 -16.52 4.86
N GLY A 113 -8.54 -16.61 3.60
CA GLY A 113 -8.45 -17.86 2.83
C GLY A 113 -7.00 -18.32 2.60
N LYS A 114 -6.06 -17.37 2.49
CA LYS A 114 -4.64 -17.66 2.31
C LYS A 114 -3.96 -18.05 3.62
N TYR A 115 -4.14 -17.30 4.71
CA TYR A 115 -3.36 -17.42 5.93
C TYR A 115 -4.14 -17.93 7.15
N GLY A 116 -5.47 -17.95 7.09
CA GLY A 116 -6.34 -18.34 8.20
C GLY A 116 -6.70 -17.20 9.14
N TYR A 117 -7.70 -17.45 10.00
CA TYR A 117 -8.21 -16.48 10.98
C TYR A 117 -7.24 -16.21 12.14
N GLU A 118 -6.23 -17.06 12.34
CA GLU A 118 -5.17 -16.81 13.33
C GLU A 118 -4.42 -15.51 13.03
N TYR A 119 -4.17 -15.22 11.76
CA TYR A 119 -3.47 -14.01 11.31
C TYR A 119 -4.42 -12.84 11.04
N PHE A 120 -5.68 -13.12 10.74
CA PHE A 120 -6.70 -12.13 10.39
C PHE A 120 -8.01 -12.42 11.14
N PRO A 121 -8.05 -12.16 12.46
CA PRO A 121 -9.21 -12.48 13.30
C PRO A 121 -10.45 -11.70 12.84
N PRO A 122 -11.67 -12.25 13.00
CA PRO A 122 -12.95 -11.58 12.69
C PRO A 122 -12.98 -10.16 13.23
N LEU A 123 -13.36 -9.19 12.37
CA LEU A 123 -13.66 -7.86 12.88
C LEU A 123 -14.92 -7.94 13.75
N THR A 124 -14.98 -7.17 14.83
CA THR A 124 -16.12 -7.14 15.77
C THR A 124 -17.48 -6.94 15.10
N ASN A 125 -17.50 -6.33 13.92
CA ASN A 125 -18.69 -6.01 13.16
C ASN A 125 -19.10 -7.14 12.19
N GLU A 126 -18.17 -8.01 11.79
CA GLU A 126 -18.44 -9.18 10.94
C GLU A 126 -18.93 -10.39 11.73
N ALA A 127 -18.53 -10.50 13.01
CA ALA A 127 -19.02 -11.53 13.92
C ALA A 127 -20.54 -11.46 14.15
N LYS A 128 -21.15 -10.29 13.92
CA LYS A 128 -22.59 -10.06 14.06
C LYS A 128 -23.41 -10.40 12.81
N ASP A 129 -22.78 -10.51 11.65
CA ASP A 129 -23.45 -10.77 10.35
C ASP A 129 -23.59 -12.28 10.09
N ASN A 130 -22.95 -13.11 10.93
CA ASN A 130 -23.00 -14.58 10.89
C ASN A 130 -23.85 -15.20 12.03
N GLN A 131 -24.67 -14.38 12.71
CA GLN A 131 -25.70 -14.80 13.68
C GLN A 131 -27.08 -14.50 13.13
#